data_AF-A0A822YS96-F1
#
_entry.id   AF-A0A822YS96-F1
#
_cell.length_a   1.000
_cell.length_b   1.000
_cell.length_c   1.000
_cell.angle_alpha   90.00
_cell.angle_beta   90.00
_cell.angle_gamma   90.00
#
_symmetry.space_group_name_H-M   'P 1'
#
loop_
_entity.id
_entity.type
_entity.pdbx_description
1 polymer ?
#
loop_
_entity_poly.entity_id
_entity_poly.type
_entity_poly.pdbx_seq_one_letter_code
_entity_poly.pdbx_strand_id
1 'polypeptide(L)'
;MESIEALIAHIQGLSASVEDISHLHNLLKLAEESLQSVAPRLSSFLGQLDPAKHSLGYLYILEAYTSAPIAREHPSEFLVSISTFISSCLAEQIRLAPDKFVSVCKRFKDQVLLLQEPLRGIAPMRTAVQKLQSSPEHLTALHPDFLLLCLLEKSYKTGLGILKEDIFEIDQPRDFFLYCYYGGMICIGQKQFRKAMELLHNVVTAPMPTTNAIAIEAYKKYCLVSLILNGQFSTTLPKYTSSVAQRSLKNFCQPYVDLAYSYSSGKISELESCIEINKEKFESVSPLLFYSVVYIL
;
A
#
# COMPACT_ATOMS: atom_id res chain seq x y z
N MET A 1 -28.10 -11.51 -24.44
CA MET A 1 -27.33 -11.58 -23.19
C MET A 1 -27.45 -12.99 -22.68
N GLU A 2 -26.33 -13.66 -22.44
CA GLU A 2 -26.32 -14.97 -21.79
C GLU A 2 -26.78 -14.81 -20.32
N SER A 3 -27.50 -15.79 -19.77
CA SER A 3 -27.96 -15.69 -18.38
C SER A 3 -26.79 -15.87 -17.40
N ILE A 4 -26.93 -15.36 -16.18
CA ILE A 4 -25.90 -15.53 -15.15
C ILE A 4 -25.66 -17.01 -14.84
N GLU A 5 -26.70 -17.84 -14.88
CA GLU A 5 -26.61 -19.29 -14.67
C GLU A 5 -25.77 -19.97 -15.76
N ALA A 6 -25.93 -19.55 -17.02
CA ALA A 6 -25.10 -20.06 -18.11
C ALA A 6 -23.64 -19.66 -17.94
N LEU A 7 -23.37 -18.42 -17.50
CA LEU A 7 -22.02 -17.96 -17.19
C LEU A 7 -21.38 -18.78 -16.06
N ILE A 8 -22.13 -19.10 -15.00
CA ILE A 8 -21.66 -19.98 -13.91
C ILE A 8 -21.31 -21.37 -14.44
N ALA A 9 -22.12 -21.94 -15.32
CA ALA A 9 -21.83 -23.23 -15.94
C ALA A 9 -20.54 -23.18 -16.77
N HIS A 10 -20.32 -22.10 -17.54
CA HIS A 10 -19.06 -21.88 -18.26
C HIS A 10 -17.86 -21.76 -17.32
N ILE A 11 -18.00 -21.01 -16.22
CA ILE A 11 -16.93 -20.91 -15.22
C ILE A 11 -16.57 -22.29 -14.67
N GLN A 12 -17.56 -23.11 -14.31
CA GLN A 12 -17.32 -24.45 -13.79
C GLN A 12 -16.70 -25.39 -14.83
N GLY A 13 -17.13 -25.31 -16.09
CA GLY A 13 -16.63 -26.17 -17.17
C GLY A 13 -15.25 -25.79 -17.70
N LEU A 14 -14.93 -24.49 -17.77
CA LEU A 14 -13.74 -23.98 -18.46
C LEU A 14 -12.57 -23.63 -17.52
N SER A 15 -12.66 -23.95 -16.23
CA SER A 15 -11.61 -23.65 -15.26
C SER A 15 -10.50 -24.72 -15.15
N ALA A 16 -10.59 -25.81 -15.93
CA ALA A 16 -9.74 -26.99 -15.76
C ALA A 16 -8.41 -26.94 -16.52
N SER A 17 -8.34 -26.30 -17.69
CA SER A 17 -7.15 -26.27 -18.56
C SER A 17 -6.78 -24.84 -18.97
N VAL A 18 -5.53 -24.63 -19.42
CA VAL A 18 -5.03 -23.30 -19.81
C VAL A 18 -5.74 -22.74 -21.05
N GLU A 19 -6.03 -23.60 -22.02
CA GLU A 19 -6.78 -23.23 -23.23
C GLU A 19 -8.21 -22.82 -22.89
N ASP A 20 -8.86 -23.61 -22.02
CA ASP A 20 -10.21 -23.32 -21.54
C ASP A 20 -10.26 -22.03 -20.72
N ILE A 21 -9.26 -21.78 -19.86
CA ILE A 21 -9.16 -20.55 -19.06
C ILE A 21 -9.01 -19.32 -19.97
N SER A 22 -8.28 -19.44 -21.08
CA SER A 22 -8.15 -18.35 -22.05
C SER A 22 -9.49 -18.06 -22.74
N HIS A 23 -10.25 -19.11 -23.09
CA HIS A 23 -11.60 -18.96 -23.62
C HIS A 23 -12.55 -18.33 -22.59
N LEU A 24 -12.52 -18.82 -21.35
CA LEU A 24 -13.28 -18.28 -20.22
C LEU A 24 -12.99 -16.80 -19.98
N HIS A 25 -11.73 -16.40 -20.02
CA HIS A 25 -11.34 -15.00 -19.83
C HIS A 25 -12.00 -14.08 -20.88
N ASN A 26 -12.07 -14.51 -22.14
CA ASN A 26 -12.74 -13.74 -23.19
C ASN A 26 -14.25 -13.64 -22.95
N LEU A 27 -14.90 -14.74 -22.53
CA LEU A 27 -16.33 -14.72 -22.17
C LEU A 27 -16.60 -13.78 -21.00
N LEU A 28 -15.76 -13.82 -19.95
CA LEU A 28 -15.89 -12.97 -18.78
C LEU A 28 -15.73 -11.49 -19.10
N LYS A 29 -14.82 -11.13 -20.02
CA LYS A 29 -14.69 -9.75 -20.52
C LYS A 29 -15.95 -9.27 -21.22
N LEU A 30 -16.57 -10.12 -22.04
CA LEU A 30 -17.83 -9.78 -22.72
C LEU A 30 -19.02 -9.68 -21.75
N ALA A 31 -18.98 -10.41 -20.64
CA ALA A 31 -20.03 -10.43 -19.64
C ALA A 31 -19.94 -9.31 -18.58
N GLU A 32 -18.91 -8.46 -18.62
CA GLU A 32 -18.62 -7.49 -17.55
C GLU A 32 -19.77 -6.52 -17.26
N GLU A 33 -20.34 -5.91 -18.30
CA GLU A 33 -21.49 -4.99 -18.16
C GLU A 33 -22.72 -5.73 -17.60
N SER A 34 -22.93 -6.98 -18.01
CA SER A 34 -24.03 -7.79 -17.51
C SER A 34 -23.88 -8.12 -16.03
N LEU A 35 -22.65 -8.44 -15.58
CA LEU A 35 -22.33 -8.71 -14.18
C LEU A 35 -22.61 -7.47 -13.30
N GLN A 36 -22.23 -6.28 -13.77
CA GLN A 36 -22.49 -5.04 -13.06
C GLN A 36 -24.00 -4.76 -12.92
N SER A 37 -24.80 -5.06 -13.96
CA SER A 37 -26.25 -4.86 -13.93
C SER A 37 -26.98 -5.74 -12.90
N VAL A 38 -26.41 -6.90 -12.55
CA VAL A 38 -26.98 -7.89 -11.62
C VAL A 38 -26.21 -7.95 -10.30
N ALA A 39 -25.30 -7.00 -10.05
CA ALA A 39 -24.39 -6.99 -8.90
C ALA A 39 -25.06 -7.32 -7.55
N PRO A 40 -26.24 -6.79 -7.17
CA PRO A 40 -26.85 -7.09 -5.87
C PRO A 40 -27.17 -8.57 -5.62
N ARG A 41 -27.36 -9.34 -6.70
CA ARG A 41 -27.74 -10.77 -6.63
C ARG A 41 -26.53 -11.70 -6.78
N LEU A 42 -25.34 -11.18 -7.05
CA LEU A 42 -24.16 -12.01 -7.33
C LEU A 42 -23.66 -12.82 -6.13
N SER A 43 -23.94 -12.37 -4.89
CA SER A 43 -23.50 -13.07 -3.68
C SER A 43 -24.05 -14.50 -3.58
N SER A 44 -25.27 -14.76 -4.05
CA SER A 44 -25.86 -16.11 -4.00
C SER A 44 -25.19 -17.11 -4.94
N PHE A 45 -24.49 -16.62 -5.97
CA PHE A 45 -23.80 -17.47 -6.94
C PHE A 45 -22.37 -17.80 -6.52
N LEU A 46 -21.76 -17.02 -5.63
CA LEU A 46 -20.40 -17.30 -5.11
C LEU A 46 -20.34 -18.65 -4.39
N GLY A 47 -21.43 -19.08 -3.74
CA GLY A 47 -21.52 -20.39 -3.09
C GLY A 47 -21.49 -21.60 -4.04
N GLN A 48 -21.68 -21.38 -5.35
CA GLN A 48 -21.62 -22.43 -6.38
C GLN A 48 -20.22 -22.59 -6.97
N LEU A 49 -19.28 -21.75 -6.57
CA LEU A 49 -17.92 -21.70 -7.12
C LEU A 49 -16.89 -22.05 -6.05
N ASP A 50 -15.92 -22.87 -6.43
CA ASP A 50 -14.75 -23.16 -5.60
C ASP A 50 -13.69 -22.07 -5.86
N PRO A 51 -13.26 -21.30 -4.84
CA PRO A 51 -12.31 -20.21 -5.03
C PRO A 51 -10.93 -20.69 -5.50
N ALA A 52 -10.55 -21.95 -5.24
CA ALA A 52 -9.27 -22.52 -5.67
C ALA A 52 -9.31 -23.10 -7.09
N LYS A 53 -10.48 -23.51 -7.58
CA LYS A 53 -10.62 -24.04 -8.96
C LYS A 53 -11.05 -22.97 -9.94
N HIS A 54 -12.03 -22.16 -9.53
CA HIS A 54 -12.73 -21.20 -10.37
C HIS A 54 -12.26 -19.77 -10.12
N SER A 55 -10.99 -19.56 -9.75
CA SER A 55 -10.48 -18.28 -9.25
C SER A 55 -10.72 -17.10 -10.19
N LEU A 56 -10.57 -17.28 -11.51
CA LEU A 56 -10.80 -16.22 -12.50
C LEU A 56 -12.27 -15.80 -12.55
N GLY A 57 -13.19 -16.76 -12.69
CA GLY A 57 -14.63 -16.48 -12.71
C GLY A 57 -15.13 -15.91 -11.39
N TYR A 58 -14.67 -16.49 -10.27
CA TYR A 58 -14.95 -16.00 -8.92
C TYR A 58 -14.49 -14.55 -8.76
N LEU A 59 -13.30 -14.20 -9.29
CA LEU A 59 -12.77 -12.84 -9.23
C LEU A 59 -13.67 -11.83 -9.95
N TYR A 60 -14.14 -12.14 -11.16
CA TYR A 60 -15.03 -11.25 -11.92
C TYR A 60 -16.36 -10.99 -11.19
N ILE A 61 -16.96 -12.05 -10.63
CA ILE A 61 -18.21 -11.94 -9.89
C ILE A 61 -17.99 -11.15 -8.59
N LEU A 62 -16.91 -11.45 -7.86
CA LEU A 62 -16.58 -10.77 -6.62
C LEU A 62 -16.27 -9.29 -6.84
N GLU A 63 -15.53 -8.95 -7.90
CA GLU A 63 -15.22 -7.56 -8.26
C GLU A 63 -16.50 -6.77 -8.56
N ALA A 64 -17.35 -7.28 -9.45
CA ALA A 64 -18.64 -6.67 -9.77
C ALA A 64 -19.53 -6.50 -8.52
N TYR A 65 -19.58 -7.51 -7.65
CA TYR A 65 -20.30 -7.43 -6.38
C TYR A 65 -19.72 -6.38 -5.43
N THR A 66 -18.39 -6.27 -5.33
CA THR A 66 -17.73 -5.29 -4.45
C THR A 66 -17.78 -3.85 -4.95
N SER A 67 -17.95 -3.67 -6.25
CA SER A 67 -18.03 -2.35 -6.89
C SER A 67 -19.39 -1.67 -6.68
N ALA A 68 -20.45 -2.44 -6.38
CA ALA A 68 -21.77 -1.88 -6.09
C ALA A 68 -21.84 -1.21 -4.69
N PRO A 69 -22.49 -0.03 -4.56
CA PRO A 69 -22.55 0.75 -3.31
C PRO A 69 -23.55 0.20 -2.27
N ILE A 70 -23.73 -1.12 -2.21
CA ILE A 70 -24.79 -1.75 -1.42
C ILE A 70 -24.44 -1.71 0.06
N ALA A 71 -25.37 -1.22 0.89
CA ALA A 71 -25.33 -1.42 2.34
C ALA A 71 -25.43 -2.93 2.62
N ARG A 72 -24.31 -3.54 3.02
CA ARG A 72 -24.26 -4.97 3.27
C ARG A 72 -24.92 -5.25 4.60
N GLU A 73 -25.97 -6.07 4.60
CA GLU A 73 -26.68 -6.49 5.81
C GLU A 73 -25.74 -7.24 6.77
N HIS A 74 -24.72 -7.94 6.23
CA HIS A 74 -23.71 -8.70 6.99
C HIS A 74 -22.29 -8.42 6.50
N PRO A 75 -21.69 -7.26 6.85
CA PRO A 75 -20.37 -6.87 6.36
C PRO A 75 -19.23 -7.78 6.87
N SER A 76 -19.39 -8.36 8.07
CA SER A 76 -18.40 -9.23 8.69
C SER A 76 -18.26 -10.59 8.00
N GLU A 77 -19.38 -11.22 7.63
CA GLU A 77 -19.41 -12.49 6.89
C GLU A 77 -18.82 -12.30 5.49
N PHE A 78 -19.18 -11.18 4.84
CA PHE A 78 -18.64 -10.88 3.52
C PHE A 78 -17.13 -10.64 3.53
N LEU A 79 -16.59 -10.00 4.59
CA LEU A 79 -15.14 -9.91 4.78
C LEU A 79 -14.47 -11.28 4.88
N VAL A 80 -15.10 -12.23 5.57
CA VAL A 80 -14.60 -13.61 5.65
C VAL A 80 -14.59 -14.24 4.26
N SER A 81 -15.63 -14.08 3.46
CA SER A 81 -15.69 -14.59 2.08
C SER A 81 -14.55 -14.04 1.20
N ILE A 82 -14.26 -12.73 1.26
CA ILE A 82 -13.13 -12.16 0.51
C ILE A 82 -11.79 -12.70 1.03
N SER A 83 -11.60 -12.76 2.35
CA SER A 83 -10.37 -13.29 2.97
C SER A 83 -10.11 -14.74 2.56
N THR A 84 -11.15 -15.58 2.57
CA THR A 84 -11.10 -16.97 2.13
C THR A 84 -10.75 -17.07 0.65
N PHE A 85 -11.34 -16.23 -0.20
CA PHE A 85 -10.99 -16.16 -1.62
C PHE A 85 -9.52 -15.79 -1.83
N ILE A 86 -9.04 -14.70 -1.22
CA ILE A 86 -7.64 -14.26 -1.31
C ILE A 86 -6.69 -15.39 -0.87
N SER A 87 -7.06 -16.11 0.19
CA SER A 87 -6.25 -17.21 0.72
C SER A 87 -6.24 -18.43 -0.21
N SER A 88 -7.34 -18.71 -0.90
CA SER A 88 -7.52 -19.97 -1.67
C SER A 88 -7.27 -19.83 -3.17
N CYS A 89 -7.36 -18.64 -3.75
CA CYS A 89 -7.28 -18.44 -5.20
C CYS A 89 -5.94 -18.83 -5.82
N LEU A 90 -5.94 -19.25 -7.08
CA LEU A 90 -4.73 -19.56 -7.85
C LEU A 90 -4.10 -18.28 -8.41
N ALA A 91 -2.79 -18.14 -8.23
CA ALA A 91 -2.02 -16.98 -8.66
C ALA A 91 -2.06 -16.82 -10.18
N GLU A 92 -1.95 -17.92 -10.92
CA GLU A 92 -1.96 -17.97 -12.38
C GLU A 92 -3.26 -17.39 -12.95
N GLN A 93 -4.39 -17.72 -12.34
CA GLN A 93 -5.70 -17.25 -12.78
C GLN A 93 -5.94 -15.77 -12.43
N ILE A 94 -5.62 -15.34 -11.20
CA ILE A 94 -5.84 -13.92 -10.82
C ILE A 94 -4.93 -12.97 -11.60
N ARG A 95 -3.74 -13.42 -12.01
CA ARG A 95 -2.79 -12.64 -12.83
C ARG A 95 -3.27 -12.41 -14.26
N LEU A 96 -4.31 -13.11 -14.73
CA LEU A 96 -4.96 -12.82 -16.01
C LEU A 96 -5.79 -11.52 -15.96
N ALA A 97 -6.26 -11.13 -14.77
CA ALA A 97 -7.03 -9.91 -14.54
C ALA A 97 -6.54 -9.17 -13.27
N PRO A 98 -5.28 -8.68 -13.27
CA PRO A 98 -4.64 -8.13 -12.07
C PRO A 98 -5.38 -6.89 -11.54
N ASP A 99 -5.89 -6.02 -12.41
CA ASP A 99 -6.63 -4.81 -12.01
C ASP A 99 -7.89 -5.14 -11.19
N LYS A 100 -8.59 -6.22 -11.55
CA LYS A 100 -9.77 -6.69 -10.82
C LYS A 100 -9.39 -7.23 -9.45
N PHE A 101 -8.31 -8.00 -9.36
CA PHE A 101 -7.80 -8.51 -8.09
C PHE A 101 -7.35 -7.38 -7.16
N VAL A 102 -6.66 -6.37 -7.72
CA VAL A 102 -6.27 -5.16 -6.99
C VAL A 102 -7.49 -4.40 -6.49
N SER A 103 -8.54 -4.23 -7.32
CA SER A 103 -9.81 -3.59 -6.93
C SER A 103 -10.44 -4.28 -5.72
N VAL A 104 -10.61 -5.61 -5.78
CA VAL A 104 -11.19 -6.42 -4.69
C VAL A 104 -10.37 -6.29 -3.41
N CYS A 105 -9.04 -6.37 -3.49
CA CYS A 105 -8.16 -6.26 -2.31
C CYS A 105 -8.19 -4.85 -1.69
N LYS A 106 -8.24 -3.79 -2.51
CA LYS A 106 -8.39 -2.41 -2.04
C LYS A 106 -9.73 -2.20 -1.34
N ARG A 107 -10.82 -2.71 -1.91
CA ARG A 107 -12.15 -2.69 -1.27
C ARG A 107 -12.15 -3.48 0.04
N PHE A 108 -11.51 -4.65 0.09
CA PHE A 108 -11.35 -5.42 1.31
C PHE A 108 -10.62 -4.63 2.40
N LYS A 109 -9.49 -3.98 2.05
CA LYS A 109 -8.78 -3.08 2.95
C LYS A 109 -9.65 -1.92 3.43
N ASP A 110 -10.38 -1.25 2.55
CA ASP A 110 -11.27 -0.15 2.93
C ASP A 110 -12.37 -0.60 3.91
N GLN A 111 -12.88 -1.82 3.75
CA GLN A 111 -13.90 -2.38 4.63
C GLN A 111 -13.35 -2.74 6.03
N VAL A 112 -12.17 -3.34 6.13
CA VAL A 112 -11.56 -3.60 7.46
C VAL A 112 -11.22 -2.30 8.19
N LEU A 113 -10.87 -1.23 7.45
CA LEU A 113 -10.65 0.10 8.03
C LEU A 113 -11.96 0.73 8.49
N LEU A 114 -13.03 0.63 7.69
CA LEU A 114 -14.35 1.13 8.06
C LEU A 114 -14.90 0.47 9.33
N LEU A 115 -14.67 -0.83 9.47
CA LEU A 115 -15.06 -1.60 10.66
C LEU A 115 -14.10 -1.43 11.84
N GLN A 116 -13.04 -0.64 11.69
CA GLN A 116 -12.01 -0.42 12.72
C GLN A 116 -11.30 -1.72 13.16
N GLU A 117 -11.16 -2.69 12.25
CA GLU A 117 -10.46 -3.95 12.48
C GLU A 117 -9.28 -4.18 11.50
N PRO A 118 -8.31 -3.24 11.37
CA PRO A 118 -7.23 -3.36 10.38
C PRO A 118 -6.38 -4.63 10.54
N LEU A 119 -6.27 -5.17 11.76
CA LEU A 119 -5.56 -6.43 12.05
C LEU A 119 -6.04 -7.59 11.18
N ARG A 120 -7.35 -7.67 10.90
CA ARG A 120 -7.95 -8.72 10.06
C ARG A 120 -7.47 -8.65 8.61
N GLY A 121 -7.03 -7.48 8.17
CA GLY A 121 -6.55 -7.26 6.81
C GLY A 121 -5.09 -7.69 6.57
N ILE A 122 -4.26 -7.77 7.61
CA ILE A 122 -2.80 -7.94 7.46
C ILE A 122 -2.44 -9.25 6.75
N ALA A 123 -2.92 -10.40 7.27
CA ALA A 123 -2.56 -11.70 6.71
C ALA A 123 -3.12 -11.91 5.30
N PRO A 124 -4.41 -11.60 5.01
CA PRO A 124 -4.93 -11.71 3.65
C PRO A 124 -4.21 -10.78 2.67
N MET A 125 -3.95 -9.52 3.04
CA MET A 125 -3.26 -8.58 2.15
C MET A 125 -1.82 -9.00 1.86
N ARG A 126 -1.12 -9.61 2.84
CA ARG A 126 0.19 -10.22 2.59
C ARG A 126 0.11 -11.33 1.54
N THR A 127 -0.84 -12.24 1.69
CA THR A 127 -1.07 -13.32 0.72
C THR A 127 -1.42 -12.77 -0.66
N ALA A 128 -2.25 -11.72 -0.72
CA ALA A 128 -2.62 -11.06 -1.97
C ALA A 128 -1.40 -10.48 -2.68
N VAL A 129 -0.51 -9.80 -1.97
CA VAL A 129 0.74 -9.27 -2.53
C VAL A 129 1.58 -10.40 -3.14
N GLN A 130 1.81 -11.48 -2.39
CA GLN A 130 2.61 -12.62 -2.85
C GLN A 130 2.01 -13.31 -4.08
N LYS A 131 0.69 -13.48 -4.13
CA LYS A 131 0.02 -14.10 -5.28
C LYS A 131 -0.01 -13.20 -6.50
N LEU A 132 -0.14 -11.89 -6.33
CA LEU A 132 -0.14 -10.94 -7.45
C LEU A 132 1.27 -10.70 -8.01
N GLN A 133 2.29 -10.78 -7.16
CA GLN A 133 3.67 -10.48 -7.51
C GLN A 133 4.27 -11.53 -8.47
N SER A 134 4.65 -11.11 -9.67
CA SER A 134 5.26 -11.98 -10.68
C SER A 134 6.70 -12.39 -10.35
N SER A 135 7.46 -11.49 -9.72
CA SER A 135 8.85 -11.69 -9.27
C SER A 135 9.07 -10.96 -7.94
N PRO A 136 9.95 -11.43 -7.03
CA PRO A 136 10.23 -10.73 -5.76
C PRO A 136 10.70 -9.28 -5.94
N GLU A 137 11.23 -8.96 -7.12
CA GLU A 137 11.75 -7.63 -7.48
C GLU A 137 10.65 -6.67 -7.99
N HIS A 138 9.41 -7.15 -8.16
CA HIS A 138 8.30 -6.38 -8.73
C HIS A 138 7.39 -5.74 -7.68
N LEU A 139 7.22 -4.42 -7.76
CA LEU A 139 6.29 -3.67 -6.92
C LEU A 139 4.86 -3.78 -7.42
N THR A 140 4.03 -4.53 -6.69
CA THR A 140 2.58 -4.54 -6.95
C THR A 140 1.86 -3.35 -6.31
N ALA A 141 0.72 -2.98 -6.88
CA ALA A 141 -0.16 -1.94 -6.35
C ALA A 141 -0.77 -2.23 -4.96
N LEU A 142 -0.53 -3.42 -4.40
CA LEU A 142 -1.02 -3.84 -3.08
C LEU A 142 0.02 -3.70 -1.97
N HIS A 143 1.31 -3.53 -2.30
CA HIS A 143 2.35 -3.34 -1.30
C HIS A 143 2.08 -2.15 -0.38
N PRO A 144 1.71 -0.95 -0.89
CA PRO A 144 1.45 0.19 -0.01
C PRO A 144 0.28 -0.04 0.95
N ASP A 145 -0.79 -0.66 0.46
CA ASP A 145 -1.98 -0.95 1.26
C ASP A 145 -1.68 -1.97 2.38
N PHE A 146 -0.86 -2.98 2.11
CA PHE A 146 -0.38 -3.92 3.13
C PHE A 146 0.49 -3.23 4.20
N LEU A 147 1.45 -2.39 3.78
CA LEU A 147 2.31 -1.65 4.71
C LEU A 147 1.52 -0.65 5.56
N LEU A 148 0.50 -0.01 4.99
CA LEU A 148 -0.42 0.87 5.73
C LEU A 148 -1.13 0.12 6.86
N LEU A 149 -1.68 -1.07 6.59
CA LEU A 149 -2.31 -1.89 7.63
C LEU A 149 -1.32 -2.28 8.73
N CYS A 150 -0.09 -2.66 8.36
CA CYS A 150 0.97 -2.96 9.32
C CYS A 150 1.33 -1.74 10.19
N LEU A 151 1.32 -0.53 9.63
CA LEU A 151 1.57 0.70 10.37
C LEU A 151 0.48 1.01 11.39
N LEU A 152 -0.79 0.93 10.97
CA LEU A 152 -1.95 1.21 11.82
C LEU A 152 -2.00 0.29 13.04
N GLU A 153 -1.72 -1.00 12.83
CA GLU A 153 -1.70 -2.02 13.89
C GLU A 153 -0.36 -2.13 14.61
N LYS A 154 0.62 -1.29 14.27
CA LYS A 154 2.00 -1.35 14.80
C LYS A 154 2.64 -2.75 14.63
N SER A 155 2.21 -3.51 13.63
CA SER A 155 2.71 -4.84 13.28
C SER A 155 3.99 -4.75 12.44
N TYR A 156 4.98 -4.03 12.95
CA TYR A 156 6.19 -3.67 12.20
C TYR A 156 7.04 -4.89 11.80
N LYS A 157 7.06 -5.96 12.60
CA LYS A 157 7.76 -7.21 12.27
C LYS A 157 7.21 -7.85 11.00
N THR A 158 5.89 -7.82 10.84
CA THR A 158 5.20 -8.36 9.66
C THR A 158 5.50 -7.52 8.43
N GLY A 159 5.42 -6.19 8.56
CA GLY A 159 5.76 -5.25 7.49
C GLY A 159 7.23 -5.35 7.05
N LEU A 160 8.17 -5.52 7.98
CA LEU A 160 9.59 -5.72 7.67
C LEU A 160 9.85 -6.96 6.79
N GLY A 161 8.97 -7.96 6.83
CA GLY A 161 9.12 -9.18 6.03
C GLY A 161 9.23 -8.89 4.53
N ILE A 162 8.48 -7.92 4.02
CA ILE A 162 8.45 -7.57 2.59
C ILE A 162 9.51 -6.54 2.19
N LEU A 163 10.04 -5.79 3.15
CA LEU A 163 11.05 -4.74 2.93
C LEU A 163 12.49 -5.30 2.83
N LYS A 164 12.65 -6.62 2.98
CA LYS A 164 13.94 -7.31 2.87
C LYS A 164 14.37 -7.55 1.43
N GLU A 165 13.40 -7.66 0.53
CA GLU A 165 13.62 -7.88 -0.89
C GLU A 165 13.79 -6.50 -1.55
N ASP A 166 14.78 -6.40 -2.43
CA ASP A 166 14.99 -5.17 -3.19
C ASP A 166 14.07 -5.17 -4.42
N ILE A 167 13.40 -4.04 -4.62
CA ILE A 167 12.42 -3.84 -5.68
C ILE A 167 13.06 -3.02 -6.80
N PHE A 168 12.98 -3.52 -8.03
CA PHE A 168 13.54 -2.89 -9.22
C PHE A 168 12.48 -2.60 -10.30
N GLU A 169 11.39 -3.37 -10.35
CA GLU A 169 10.32 -3.20 -11.35
C GLU A 169 9.14 -2.44 -10.74
N ILE A 170 8.79 -1.29 -11.34
CA ILE A 170 7.78 -0.36 -10.81
C ILE A 170 6.85 0.09 -11.95
N ASP A 171 5.56 -0.22 -11.82
CA ASP A 171 4.55 0.22 -12.79
C ASP A 171 4.05 1.64 -12.53
N GLN A 172 3.78 1.96 -11.25
CA GLN A 172 3.10 3.18 -10.84
C GLN A 172 3.97 4.00 -9.89
N PRO A 173 4.37 5.23 -10.25
CA PRO A 173 5.18 6.07 -9.38
C PRO A 173 4.56 6.25 -7.99
N ARG A 174 3.24 6.50 -7.93
CA ARG A 174 2.53 6.72 -6.66
C ARG A 174 2.70 5.54 -5.69
N ASP A 175 2.64 4.32 -6.19
CA ASP A 175 2.78 3.12 -5.36
C ASP A 175 4.22 3.01 -4.82
N PHE A 176 5.22 3.38 -5.62
CA PHE A 176 6.61 3.48 -5.17
C PHE A 176 6.81 4.52 -4.06
N PHE A 177 6.25 5.74 -4.23
CA PHE A 177 6.29 6.78 -3.20
C PHE A 177 5.70 6.28 -1.87
N LEU A 178 4.53 5.64 -1.92
CA LEU A 178 3.86 5.13 -0.71
C LEU A 178 4.58 3.93 -0.11
N TYR A 179 5.07 3.00 -0.94
CA TYR A 179 5.85 1.84 -0.50
C TYR A 179 7.08 2.27 0.30
N CYS A 180 7.90 3.15 -0.28
CA CYS A 180 9.11 3.63 0.36
C CYS A 180 8.79 4.47 1.61
N TYR A 181 7.76 5.32 1.56
CA TYR A 181 7.36 6.13 2.72
C TYR A 181 6.86 5.27 3.89
N TYR A 182 5.91 4.36 3.66
CA TYR A 182 5.38 3.48 4.70
C TYR A 182 6.43 2.49 5.19
N GLY A 183 7.26 1.96 4.29
CA GLY A 183 8.39 1.11 4.65
C GLY A 183 9.40 1.84 5.53
N GLY A 184 9.73 3.10 5.20
CA GLY A 184 10.58 3.96 6.02
C GLY A 184 10.00 4.15 7.42
N MET A 185 8.71 4.39 7.55
CA MET A 185 8.03 4.51 8.85
C MET A 185 8.06 3.20 9.67
N ILE A 186 7.89 2.04 9.03
CA ILE A 186 8.00 0.73 9.69
C ILE A 186 9.43 0.53 10.21
N CYS A 187 10.43 0.82 9.38
CA CYS A 187 11.85 0.73 9.75
C CYS A 187 12.18 1.66 10.93
N ILE A 188 11.65 2.89 10.93
CA ILE A 188 11.78 3.85 12.05
C ILE A 188 11.17 3.27 13.33
N GLY A 189 9.95 2.72 13.26
CA GLY A 189 9.29 2.10 14.42
C GLY A 189 10.08 0.94 15.02
N GLN A 190 10.92 0.28 14.21
CA GLN A 190 11.82 -0.80 14.61
C GLN A 190 13.26 -0.33 14.88
N LYS A 191 13.51 0.98 14.86
CA LYS A 191 14.84 1.60 15.02
C LYS A 191 15.88 1.13 13.99
N GLN A 192 15.44 0.63 12.83
CA GLN A 192 16.29 0.31 11.68
C GLN A 192 16.57 1.57 10.86
N PHE A 193 17.25 2.55 11.47
CA PHE A 193 17.46 3.88 10.89
C PHE A 193 18.22 3.87 9.56
N ARG A 194 19.13 2.92 9.34
CA ARG A 194 19.85 2.77 8.06
C ARG A 194 18.90 2.43 6.90
N LYS A 195 18.09 1.38 7.03
CA LYS A 195 17.12 1.01 5.99
C LYS A 195 16.01 2.06 5.85
N ALA A 196 15.61 2.70 6.95
CA ALA A 196 14.68 3.84 6.90
C ALA A 196 15.25 5.00 6.07
N MET A 197 16.53 5.32 6.26
CA MET A 197 17.24 6.35 5.50
C MET A 197 17.22 6.04 4.01
N GLU A 198 17.57 4.80 3.62
CA GLU A 198 17.57 4.36 2.22
C GLU A 198 16.17 4.52 1.58
N LEU A 199 15.12 4.03 2.26
CA LEU A 199 13.76 4.13 1.75
C LEU A 199 13.29 5.57 1.63
N LEU A 200 13.55 6.42 2.63
CA LEU A 200 13.18 7.84 2.57
C LEU A 200 13.99 8.61 1.52
N HIS A 201 15.28 8.27 1.36
CA HIS A 201 16.14 8.79 0.31
C HIS A 201 15.54 8.51 -1.06
N ASN A 202 15.11 7.26 -1.30
CA ASN A 202 14.48 6.86 -2.54
C ASN A 202 13.24 7.71 -2.87
N VAL A 203 12.42 8.07 -1.87
CA VAL A 203 11.25 8.96 -2.06
C VAL A 203 11.69 10.36 -2.49
N VAL A 204 12.68 10.96 -1.83
CA VAL A 204 13.08 12.36 -2.08
C VAL A 204 13.86 12.51 -3.39
N THR A 205 14.50 11.43 -3.85
CA THR A 205 15.22 11.42 -5.13
C THR A 205 14.39 10.95 -6.32
N ALA A 206 13.23 10.34 -6.08
CA ALA A 206 12.35 9.86 -7.13
C ALA A 206 11.97 10.99 -8.11
N PRO A 207 11.90 10.71 -9.42
CA PRO A 207 11.42 11.69 -10.39
C PRO A 207 10.01 12.17 -10.04
N MET A 208 9.85 13.49 -9.93
CA MET A 208 8.55 14.12 -9.65
C MET A 208 8.36 15.35 -10.55
N PRO A 209 7.41 15.32 -11.50
CA PRO A 209 7.14 16.46 -12.38
C PRO A 209 6.39 17.58 -11.66
N THR A 210 5.64 17.24 -10.61
CA THR A 210 4.86 18.16 -9.78
C THR A 210 5.13 17.87 -8.31
N THR A 211 4.80 18.82 -7.44
CA THR A 211 4.94 18.67 -6.00
C THR A 211 4.11 17.49 -5.49
N ASN A 212 4.71 16.61 -4.70
CA ASN A 212 4.05 15.44 -4.11
C ASN A 212 4.02 15.57 -2.58
N ALA A 213 2.82 15.52 -1.99
CA ALA A 213 2.65 15.59 -0.54
C ALA A 213 3.35 14.45 0.20
N ILE A 214 3.40 13.25 -0.39
CA ILE A 214 4.10 12.09 0.20
C ILE A 214 5.60 12.38 0.30
N ALA A 215 6.18 13.00 -0.72
CA ALA A 215 7.60 13.35 -0.73
C ALA A 215 7.92 14.45 0.30
N ILE A 216 7.02 15.40 0.51
CA ILE A 216 7.14 16.42 1.56
C ILE A 216 7.18 15.75 2.94
N GLU A 217 6.21 14.88 3.24
CA GLU A 217 6.17 14.16 4.51
C GLU A 217 7.37 13.22 4.71
N ALA A 218 7.84 12.59 3.63
CA ALA A 218 9.05 11.77 3.65
C ALA A 218 10.30 12.62 3.93
N TYR A 219 10.43 13.80 3.32
CA TYR A 219 11.58 14.68 3.50
C TYR A 219 11.69 15.19 4.94
N LYS A 220 10.57 15.53 5.59
CA LYS A 220 10.56 15.86 7.02
C LYS A 220 11.18 14.75 7.86
N LYS A 221 10.76 13.50 7.62
CA LYS A 221 11.27 12.32 8.33
C LYS A 221 12.71 12.00 7.95
N TYR A 222 13.10 12.23 6.70
CA TYR A 222 14.47 12.07 6.20
C TYR A 222 15.44 12.98 6.95
N CYS A 223 15.08 14.26 7.15
CA CYS A 223 15.86 15.19 7.96
C CYS A 223 16.09 14.64 9.37
N LEU A 224 15.01 14.24 10.05
CA LEU A 224 15.07 13.75 11.43
C LEU A 224 15.90 12.46 11.57
N VAL A 225 15.66 11.49 10.69
CA VAL A 225 16.42 10.22 10.69
C VAL A 225 17.90 10.48 10.41
N SER A 226 18.25 11.52 9.66
CA SER A 226 19.64 11.87 9.35
C SER A 226 20.36 12.47 10.53
N LEU A 227 19.67 13.33 11.29
CA LEU A 227 20.18 13.81 12.57
C LEU A 227 20.42 12.65 13.55
N ILE A 228 19.48 11.70 13.65
CA ILE A 228 19.61 10.54 14.53
C ILE A 228 20.77 9.61 14.10
N LEU A 229 20.89 9.31 12.82
CA LEU A 229 21.86 8.31 12.33
C LEU A 229 23.27 8.89 12.17
N ASN A 230 23.38 10.10 11.63
CA ASN A 230 24.64 10.69 11.21
C ASN A 230 25.10 11.83 12.14
N GLY A 231 24.24 12.34 13.02
CA GLY A 231 24.51 13.53 13.83
C GLY A 231 24.54 14.85 13.04
N GLN A 232 24.19 14.80 11.76
CA GLN A 232 24.22 15.96 10.86
C GLN A 232 23.27 15.74 9.69
N PHE A 233 22.77 16.83 9.13
CA PHE A 233 21.92 16.79 7.94
C PHE A 233 22.51 17.68 6.84
N SER A 234 22.73 17.10 5.66
CA SER A 234 23.04 17.89 4.47
C SER A 234 21.76 18.36 3.82
N THR A 235 21.57 19.68 3.75
CA THR A 235 20.43 20.29 3.06
C THR A 235 20.54 20.19 1.54
N THR A 236 21.69 19.75 1.02
CA THR A 236 21.90 19.55 -0.41
C THR A 236 21.46 18.15 -0.82
N LEU A 237 20.38 18.10 -1.59
CA LEU A 237 19.98 16.89 -2.29
C LEU A 237 20.96 16.59 -3.44
N PRO A 238 21.12 15.31 -3.83
CA PRO A 238 21.96 14.95 -4.97
C PRO A 238 21.59 15.72 -6.25
N LYS A 239 22.58 15.99 -7.11
CA LYS A 239 22.34 16.79 -8.33
C LYS A 239 21.32 16.17 -9.30
N TYR A 240 21.13 14.85 -9.24
CA TYR A 240 20.19 14.12 -10.07
C TYR A 240 18.73 14.20 -9.59
N THR A 241 18.47 14.78 -8.41
CA THR A 241 17.09 14.98 -7.96
C THR A 241 16.39 16.02 -8.82
N SER A 242 15.10 15.87 -9.05
CA SER A 242 14.32 16.83 -9.84
C SER A 242 14.41 18.26 -9.29
N SER A 243 14.34 19.26 -10.17
CA SER A 243 14.33 20.68 -9.79
C SER A 243 13.14 21.04 -8.89
N VAL A 244 11.99 20.36 -9.10
CA VAL A 244 10.81 20.48 -8.27
C VAL A 244 11.10 19.99 -6.85
N ALA A 245 11.75 18.83 -6.68
CA ALA A 245 12.15 18.32 -5.37
C ALA A 245 13.09 19.30 -4.66
N GLN A 246 14.15 19.75 -5.34
CA GLN A 246 15.15 20.67 -4.78
C GLN A 246 14.55 21.98 -4.28
N ARG A 247 13.55 22.51 -4.99
CA ARG A 247 12.87 23.77 -4.61
C ARG A 247 11.79 23.54 -3.57
N SER A 248 10.85 22.63 -3.83
CA SER A 248 9.64 22.49 -3.04
C SER A 248 9.89 21.85 -1.67
N LEU A 249 10.67 20.78 -1.59
CA LEU A 249 10.87 20.04 -0.34
C LEU A 249 11.51 20.92 0.73
N LYS A 250 12.52 21.71 0.35
CA LYS A 250 13.17 22.67 1.25
C LYS A 250 12.18 23.74 1.72
N ASN A 251 11.42 24.33 0.80
CA ASN A 251 10.48 25.42 1.12
C ASN A 251 9.36 24.96 2.08
N PHE A 252 8.79 23.78 1.86
CA PHE A 252 7.70 23.26 2.71
C PHE A 252 8.18 22.67 4.04
N CYS A 253 9.48 22.34 4.15
CA CYS A 253 10.04 21.70 5.34
C CYS A 253 11.06 22.58 6.07
N GLN A 254 10.98 23.90 5.89
CA GLN A 254 11.90 24.86 6.50
C GLN A 254 12.09 24.67 8.02
N PRO A 255 11.05 24.40 8.84
CA PRO A 255 11.24 24.14 10.28
C PRO A 255 12.16 22.96 10.60
N TYR A 256 12.16 21.92 9.75
CA TYR A 256 13.01 20.73 9.93
C TYR A 256 14.45 21.01 9.49
N VAL A 257 14.61 21.89 8.50
CA VAL A 257 15.91 22.37 8.04
C VAL A 257 16.53 23.30 9.10
N ASP A 258 15.73 24.19 9.69
CA ASP A 258 16.16 25.08 10.78
C ASP A 258 16.55 24.27 12.02
N LEU A 259 15.77 23.24 12.36
CA LEU A 259 16.12 22.30 13.43
C LEU A 259 17.47 21.64 13.19
N ALA A 260 17.74 21.20 11.95
CA ALA A 260 19.03 20.63 11.59
C ALA A 260 20.20 21.63 11.73
N TYR A 261 19.98 22.90 11.37
CA TYR A 261 20.98 23.95 11.58
C TYR A 261 21.23 24.20 13.07
N SER A 262 20.19 24.32 13.89
CA SER A 262 20.32 24.46 15.35
C SER A 262 21.03 23.26 15.98
N TYR A 263 20.74 22.05 15.48
CA TYR A 263 21.45 20.85 15.94
C TYR A 263 22.95 20.92 15.63
N SER A 264 23.32 21.39 14.44
CA SER A 264 24.73 21.55 14.05
C SER A 264 25.48 22.63 14.84
N SER A 265 24.78 23.59 15.47
CA SER A 265 25.40 24.62 16.32
C SER A 265 25.87 24.06 17.67
N GLY A 266 25.39 22.88 18.06
CA GLY A 266 25.72 22.19 19.31
C GLY A 266 25.17 22.87 20.57
N LYS A 267 24.36 23.91 20.44
CA LYS A 267 23.78 24.65 21.57
C LYS A 267 22.38 24.12 21.89
N ILE A 268 22.28 23.37 22.98
CA ILE A 268 21.04 22.73 23.43
C ILE A 268 19.90 23.74 23.60
N SER A 269 20.18 24.93 24.17
CA SER A 269 19.15 25.96 24.37
C SER A 269 18.56 26.52 23.06
N GLU A 270 19.35 26.61 21.98
CA GLU A 270 18.86 27.03 20.67
C GLU A 270 18.00 25.95 20.02
N LEU A 271 18.35 24.68 20.24
CA LEU A 271 17.58 23.53 19.78
C LEU A 271 16.24 23.42 20.49
N GLU A 272 16.23 23.50 21.83
CA GLU A 272 15.01 23.49 22.65
C GLU A 272 14.08 24.64 22.27
N SER A 273 14.61 25.84 22.09
CA SER A 273 13.81 26.99 21.63
C SER A 273 13.21 26.75 20.23
N CYS A 274 13.97 26.16 19.30
CA CYS A 274 13.47 25.84 17.97
C CYS A 274 12.33 24.81 18.00
N ILE A 275 12.46 23.81 18.88
CA ILE A 275 11.45 22.77 19.13
C ILE A 275 10.17 23.40 19.69
N GLU A 276 10.28 24.24 20.73
CA GLU A 276 9.11 24.88 21.33
C GLU A 276 8.40 25.83 20.37
N ILE A 277 9.14 26.60 19.56
CA ILE A 277 8.55 27.50 18.55
C ILE A 277 7.73 26.73 17.49
N ASN A 278 8.17 25.53 17.12
CA ASN A 278 7.56 24.74 16.04
C ASN A 278 6.82 23.49 16.55
N LYS A 279 6.53 23.41 17.84
CA LYS A 279 5.99 22.22 18.52
C LYS A 279 4.76 21.63 17.82
N GLU A 280 3.77 22.46 17.51
CA GLU A 280 2.55 22.04 16.80
C GLU A 280 2.84 21.42 15.42
N LYS A 281 3.87 21.93 14.72
CA LYS A 281 4.28 21.42 13.39
C LYS A 281 5.04 20.10 13.49
N PHE A 282 5.68 19.82 14.63
CA PHE A 282 6.40 18.57 14.86
C PHE A 282 5.49 17.47 15.38
N GLU A 283 4.55 17.80 16.27
CA GLU A 283 3.57 16.86 16.82
C GLU A 283 2.65 16.27 15.74
N SER A 284 2.36 17.03 14.68
CA SER A 284 1.50 16.59 13.57
C SER A 284 2.10 15.51 12.63
N VAL A 285 3.41 15.29 12.64
CA VAL A 285 4.11 14.48 11.60
C VAL A 285 4.38 13.04 12.01
N SER A 286 4.50 12.77 13.32
CA SER A 286 4.32 11.48 13.99
C SER A 286 4.82 11.63 15.44
N PRO A 287 3.98 11.39 16.47
CA PRO A 287 4.41 11.49 17.87
C PRO A 287 5.63 10.61 18.18
N LEU A 288 5.72 9.43 17.55
CA LEU A 288 6.82 8.47 17.75
C LEU A 288 8.20 9.01 17.33
N LEU A 289 8.25 9.76 16.22
CA LEU A 289 9.48 10.40 15.76
C LEU A 289 9.79 11.65 16.57
N PHE A 290 8.77 12.45 16.94
CA PHE A 290 8.96 13.61 17.78
C PHE A 290 9.54 13.24 19.14
N TYR A 291 8.95 12.26 19.84
CA TYR A 291 9.50 11.79 21.10
C TYR A 291 10.88 11.16 20.92
N SER A 292 11.12 10.40 19.84
CA SER A 292 12.47 9.85 19.62
C SER A 292 13.51 10.96 19.40
N VAL A 293 13.17 12.03 18.67
CA VAL A 293 14.06 13.18 18.43
C VAL A 293 14.25 14.01 19.71
N VAL A 294 13.19 14.27 20.47
CA VAL A 294 13.24 15.06 21.72
C VAL A 294 13.94 14.30 22.87
N TYR A 295 13.92 12.97 22.87
CA TYR A 295 14.60 12.16 23.90
C TYR A 295 16.00 11.67 23.47
N ILE A 296 16.36 11.72 22.18
CA ILE A 296 17.68 11.30 21.68
C ILE A 296 18.61 12.50 21.45
N LEU A 297 18.06 13.66 21.06
CA LEU A 297 18.80 14.93 20.94
C LEU A 297 18.75 15.70 22.26
#